data_AF-A0A536SFE4-F1
#
_entry.id   AF-A0A536SFE4-F1
#
_cell.length_a   1.000
_cell.length_b   1.000
_cell.length_c   1.000
_cell.angle_alpha   90.00
_cell.angle_beta   90.00
_cell.angle_gamma   90.00
#
_symmetry.space_group_name_H-M   'P 1'
#
loop_
_entity.id
_entity.type
_entity.pdbx_description
1 polymer ?
#
loop_
_entity_poly.entity_id
_entity_poly.type
_entity_poly.pdbx_seq_one_letter_code
_entity_poly.pdbx_strand_id
1 'polypeptide(L)'
;QAVSYQQFEVDLLLLCSLAGKANGQKFSASFDTRLEAMIEYLASIMDAGGNVPVFGDADDGFVVKLAQDREFCRFRSLLATGAILFRRADFKAKARVLDDKTRWLFGAGADTEFQRLAATDARLPIRQAFPDGGYYILGCDFETENEIRMVADAGPLGYRTIAAHGHADALAFTLSVGGMEFFVDPGTYAYHTQGPWRRYFRGTAAPNTVRVDGRDQSRLALTTEISVRTGAGPCSI
;
A
#
# COMPACT_ATOMS: atom_id res chain seq x y z
N GLN A 1 -7.07 0.04 4.51
CA GLN A 1 -6.55 -1.33 4.62
C GLN A 1 -6.52 -1.98 3.23
N ALA A 2 -5.54 -1.59 2.41
CA ALA A 2 -5.03 -2.37 1.29
C ALA A 2 -3.82 -1.62 0.70
N VAL A 3 -2.62 -2.21 0.77
CA VAL A 3 -1.39 -1.48 0.38
C VAL A 3 -1.27 -1.30 -1.14
N SER A 4 -1.80 -2.25 -1.91
CA SER A 4 -1.86 -2.17 -3.37
C SER A 4 -2.71 -0.97 -3.85
N TYR A 5 -3.88 -0.76 -3.24
CA TYR A 5 -4.77 0.34 -3.56
C TYR A 5 -4.21 1.68 -3.09
N GLN A 6 -3.53 1.74 -1.93
CA GLN A 6 -2.76 2.92 -1.53
C GLN A 6 -1.75 3.31 -2.61
N GLN A 7 -0.98 2.34 -3.13
CA GLN A 7 -0.02 2.58 -4.20
C GLN A 7 -0.70 3.11 -5.47
N PHE A 8 -1.82 2.51 -5.87
CA PHE A 8 -2.61 2.93 -7.03
C PHE A 8 -3.14 4.38 -6.86
N GLU A 9 -3.71 4.70 -5.70
CA GLU A 9 -4.22 6.03 -5.39
C GLU A 9 -3.11 7.09 -5.39
N VAL A 10 -1.94 6.78 -4.82
CA VAL A 10 -0.78 7.69 -4.88
C VAL A 10 -0.39 7.98 -6.32
N ASP A 11 -0.30 6.97 -7.18
CA ASP A 11 0.02 7.15 -8.60
C ASP A 11 -1.00 8.07 -9.29
N LEU A 12 -2.30 7.87 -9.03
CA LEU A 12 -3.37 8.69 -9.60
C LEU A 12 -3.27 10.14 -9.15
N LEU A 13 -3.15 10.38 -7.84
CA LEU A 13 -3.04 11.72 -7.26
C LEU A 13 -1.78 12.44 -7.73
N LEU A 14 -0.68 11.70 -7.91
CA LEU A 14 0.58 12.24 -8.42
C LEU A 14 0.44 12.71 -9.85
N LEU A 15 -0.19 11.93 -10.73
CA LEU A 15 -0.46 12.33 -12.11
C LEU A 15 -1.34 13.59 -12.17
N CYS A 16 -2.37 13.67 -11.33
CA CYS A 16 -3.17 14.89 -11.19
C CYS A 16 -2.30 16.09 -10.77
N SER A 17 -1.45 15.93 -9.76
CA SER A 17 -0.55 17.00 -9.27
C SER A 17 0.39 17.49 -10.37
N LEU A 18 1.03 16.58 -11.10
CA LEU A 18 1.94 16.91 -12.20
C LEU A 18 1.22 17.59 -13.36
N ALA A 19 0.06 17.07 -13.76
CA ALA A 19 -0.77 17.67 -14.82
C ALA A 19 -1.22 19.08 -14.44
N GLY A 20 -1.67 19.28 -13.19
CA GLY A 20 -2.02 20.60 -12.68
C GLY A 20 -0.83 21.56 -12.72
N LYS A 21 0.33 21.16 -12.19
CA LYS A 21 1.56 21.96 -12.20
C LYS A 21 2.01 22.34 -13.62
N ALA A 22 1.93 21.41 -14.58
CA ALA A 22 2.26 21.66 -15.98
C ALA A 22 1.34 22.69 -16.65
N ASN A 23 0.10 22.84 -16.14
CA ASN A 23 -0.89 23.80 -16.64
C ASN A 23 -1.03 25.05 -15.75
N GLY A 24 -0.09 25.29 -14.83
CA GLY A 24 -0.13 26.43 -13.91
C GLY A 24 -1.24 26.36 -12.85
N GLN A 25 -1.91 25.22 -12.71
CA GLN A 25 -2.97 24.98 -11.73
C GLN A 25 -2.44 24.11 -10.59
N LYS A 26 -2.03 24.75 -9.51
CA LYS A 26 -1.52 24.04 -8.33
C LYS A 26 -2.69 23.59 -7.45
N PHE A 27 -2.59 22.37 -6.92
CA PHE A 27 -3.44 21.93 -5.81
C PHE A 27 -3.08 22.65 -4.51
N SER A 28 -3.91 22.49 -3.48
CA SER A 28 -3.66 23.09 -2.17
C SER A 28 -2.41 22.51 -1.50
N ALA A 29 -1.82 23.27 -0.58
CA ALA A 29 -0.71 22.77 0.24
C ALA A 29 -1.10 21.52 1.06
N SER A 30 -2.37 21.42 1.49
CA SER A 30 -2.89 20.24 2.18
C SER A 30 -2.92 18.99 1.29
N PHE A 31 -3.19 19.14 -0.01
CA PHE A 31 -3.11 18.05 -0.97
C PHE A 31 -1.67 17.55 -1.11
N ASP A 32 -0.73 18.47 -1.33
CA ASP A 32 0.69 18.12 -1.49
C ASP A 32 1.24 17.46 -0.21
N THR A 33 0.88 17.99 0.97
CA THR A 33 1.25 17.40 2.27
C THR A 33 0.69 15.98 2.44
N ARG A 34 -0.56 15.75 2.02
CA ARG A 34 -1.18 14.42 2.12
C ARG A 34 -0.51 13.44 1.16
N LEU A 35 -0.23 13.86 -0.07
CA LEU A 35 0.46 13.03 -1.06
C LEU A 35 1.86 12.64 -0.59
N GLU A 36 2.61 13.59 -0.01
CA GLU A 36 3.92 13.32 0.58
C GLU A 36 3.81 12.30 1.74
N ALA A 37 2.85 12.49 2.66
CA ALA A 37 2.63 11.57 3.78
C ALA A 37 2.22 10.16 3.32
N MET A 38 1.49 10.03 2.20
CA MET A 38 1.14 8.73 1.62
C MET A 38 2.37 7.99 1.08
N ILE A 39 3.33 8.70 0.49
CA ILE A 39 4.61 8.13 0.03
C ILE A 39 5.52 7.82 1.23
N GLU A 40 5.54 8.68 2.25
CA GLU A 40 6.27 8.43 3.50
C GLU A 40 5.76 7.17 4.22
N TYR A 41 4.46 6.91 4.19
CA TYR A 41 3.90 5.64 4.67
C TYR A 41 4.50 4.44 3.94
N LEU A 42 4.52 4.45 2.59
CA LEU A 42 5.12 3.38 1.80
C LEU A 42 6.62 3.23 2.10
N ALA A 43 7.35 4.33 2.27
CA ALA A 43 8.75 4.32 2.68
C ALA A 43 8.94 3.67 4.07
N SER A 44 8.01 3.93 4.99
CA SER A 44 8.08 3.48 6.38
C SER A 44 7.72 2.02 6.57
N ILE A 45 6.88 1.42 5.71
CA ILE A 45 6.56 -0.01 5.78
C ILE A 45 7.48 -0.88 4.92
N MET A 46 8.17 -0.30 3.94
CA MET A 46 9.12 -1.02 3.09
C MET A 46 10.35 -1.45 3.90
N ASP A 47 10.80 -2.69 3.80
CA ASP A 47 12.00 -3.16 4.50
C ASP A 47 13.32 -2.79 3.78
N ALA A 48 14.45 -3.14 4.38
CA ALA A 48 15.78 -2.93 3.80
C ALA A 48 15.99 -3.67 2.46
N GLY A 49 15.27 -4.78 2.21
CA GLY A 49 15.28 -5.52 0.95
C GLY A 49 14.46 -4.82 -0.15
N GLY A 50 13.52 -3.98 0.24
CA GLY A 50 12.54 -3.34 -0.65
C GLY A 50 11.19 -4.04 -0.70
N ASN A 51 10.96 -5.01 0.19
CA ASN A 51 9.69 -5.69 0.31
C ASN A 51 8.71 -4.78 1.04
N VAL A 52 7.45 -4.86 0.64
CA VAL A 52 6.36 -4.06 1.23
C VAL A 52 5.25 -5.03 1.65
N PRO A 53 4.80 -5.02 2.92
CA PRO A 53 3.72 -5.88 3.37
C PRO A 53 2.47 -5.76 2.49
N VAL A 54 1.89 -6.90 2.12
CA VAL A 54 0.76 -6.99 1.18
C VAL A 54 -0.60 -7.04 1.89
N PHE A 55 -0.78 -6.23 2.94
CA PHE A 55 -2.06 -6.19 3.66
C PHE A 55 -3.24 -5.90 2.73
N GLY A 56 -4.33 -6.64 2.93
CA GLY A 56 -5.59 -6.51 2.20
C GLY A 56 -5.54 -7.08 0.78
N ASP A 57 -6.52 -6.68 -0.03
CA ASP A 57 -6.58 -7.14 -1.43
C ASP A 57 -5.57 -6.43 -2.34
N ALA A 58 -5.20 -7.11 -3.42
CA ALA A 58 -4.41 -6.61 -4.53
C ALA A 58 -4.95 -7.19 -5.85
N ASP A 59 -5.08 -6.33 -6.86
CA ASP A 59 -5.47 -6.68 -8.23
C ASP A 59 -4.35 -6.39 -9.25
N ASP A 60 -3.16 -6.05 -8.76
CA ASP A 60 -2.00 -5.64 -9.55
C ASP A 60 -2.25 -4.48 -10.53
N GLY A 61 -3.24 -3.63 -10.24
CA GLY A 61 -3.57 -2.46 -11.04
C GLY A 61 -2.42 -1.45 -11.15
N PHE A 62 -2.30 -0.84 -12.33
CA PHE A 62 -1.40 0.30 -12.60
C PHE A 62 -2.21 1.44 -13.20
N VAL A 63 -2.00 2.66 -12.71
CA VAL A 63 -2.55 3.85 -13.38
C VAL A 63 -1.80 4.12 -14.68
N VAL A 64 -0.47 4.00 -14.64
CA VAL A 64 0.40 4.07 -15.82
C VAL A 64 1.50 3.00 -15.73
N LYS A 65 1.83 2.39 -16.87
CA LYS A 65 2.89 1.37 -16.98
C LYS A 65 3.94 1.82 -18.00
N LEU A 66 4.71 2.85 -17.62
CA LEU A 66 5.69 3.51 -18.49
C LEU A 66 7.10 2.93 -18.39
N ALA A 67 7.39 2.20 -17.31
CA ALA A 67 8.65 1.49 -17.15
C ALA A 67 8.56 0.10 -17.78
N GLN A 68 9.60 -0.28 -18.53
CA GLN A 68 9.69 -1.59 -19.20
C GLN A 68 10.74 -2.52 -18.58
N ASP A 69 11.43 -2.06 -17.54
CA ASP A 69 12.42 -2.85 -16.82
C ASP A 69 11.76 -4.06 -16.14
N ARG A 70 12.43 -5.21 -16.20
CA ARG A 70 12.02 -6.44 -15.50
C ARG A 70 12.16 -6.32 -13.99
N GLU A 71 13.09 -5.49 -13.51
CA GLU A 71 13.32 -5.22 -12.09
C GLU A 71 12.45 -4.07 -11.55
N PHE A 72 11.47 -3.60 -12.33
CA PHE A 72 10.59 -2.51 -11.94
C PHE A 72 9.82 -2.83 -10.65
N CYS A 73 10.05 -2.01 -9.62
CA CYS A 73 9.27 -2.03 -8.39
C CYS A 73 8.38 -0.79 -8.29
N ARG A 74 7.07 -1.01 -8.26
CA ARG A 74 6.05 0.04 -8.19
C ARG A 74 6.23 0.99 -6.99
N PHE A 75 6.65 0.45 -5.85
CA PHE A 75 6.86 1.23 -4.63
C PHE A 75 8.15 2.06 -4.70
N ARG A 76 9.25 1.48 -5.18
CA ARG A 76 10.51 2.23 -5.40
C ARG A 76 10.33 3.33 -6.44
N SER A 77 9.54 3.08 -7.48
CA SER A 77 9.18 4.08 -8.49
C SER A 77 8.42 5.27 -7.87
N LEU A 78 7.44 5.02 -7.00
CA LEU A 78 6.77 6.10 -6.25
C LEU A 78 7.73 6.89 -5.36
N LEU A 79 8.68 6.21 -4.71
CA LEU A 79 9.73 6.87 -3.91
C LEU A 79 10.65 7.73 -4.78
N ALA A 80 11.05 7.25 -5.97
CA ALA A 80 11.86 8.01 -6.90
C ALA A 80 11.14 9.27 -7.40
N THR A 81 9.86 9.11 -7.75
CA THR A 81 9.00 10.22 -8.17
C THR A 81 8.80 11.23 -7.03
N GLY A 82 8.52 10.75 -5.81
CA GLY A 82 8.39 11.58 -4.61
C GLY A 82 9.68 12.30 -4.22
N ALA A 83 10.84 11.67 -4.39
CA ALA A 83 12.14 12.26 -4.11
C ALA A 83 12.36 13.54 -4.93
N ILE A 84 12.06 13.51 -6.23
CA ILE A 84 12.15 14.69 -7.10
C ILE A 84 11.07 15.70 -6.72
N LEU A 85 9.82 15.25 -6.58
CA LEU A 85 8.65 16.13 -6.36
C LEU A 85 8.75 16.95 -5.07
N PHE A 86 9.21 16.33 -3.98
CA PHE A 86 9.26 16.91 -2.64
C PHE A 86 10.69 17.25 -2.18
N ARG A 87 11.70 17.06 -3.05
CA ARG A 87 13.12 17.30 -2.73
C ARG A 87 13.62 16.46 -1.53
N ARG A 88 13.17 15.21 -1.44
CA ARG A 88 13.41 14.29 -0.31
C ARG A 88 14.57 13.32 -0.64
N ALA A 89 15.74 13.57 -0.06
CA ALA A 89 16.96 12.75 -0.26
C ALA A 89 16.83 11.34 0.34
N ASP A 90 16.08 11.22 1.43
CA ASP A 90 15.73 9.98 2.10
C ASP A 90 14.81 9.09 1.25
N PHE A 91 13.84 9.67 0.52
CA PHE A 91 13.09 8.94 -0.51
C PHE A 91 13.99 8.47 -1.66
N LYS A 92 14.96 9.30 -2.08
CA LYS A 92 15.95 8.88 -3.09
C LYS A 92 16.77 7.69 -2.61
N ALA A 93 17.27 7.72 -1.38
CA ALA A 93 18.03 6.62 -0.79
C ALA A 93 17.24 5.31 -0.83
N LYS A 94 15.95 5.37 -0.47
CA LYS A 94 15.08 4.20 -0.48
C LYS A 94 14.59 3.78 -1.87
N ALA A 95 14.46 4.71 -2.81
CA ALA A 95 14.21 4.39 -4.22
C ALA A 95 15.41 3.63 -4.84
N ARG A 96 16.63 3.90 -4.37
CA ARG A 96 17.94 3.44 -4.86
C ARG A 96 18.28 3.95 -6.25
N VAL A 97 17.40 3.76 -7.22
CA VAL A 97 17.59 4.13 -8.62
C VAL A 97 16.43 4.98 -9.13
N LEU A 98 16.72 5.79 -10.14
CA LEU A 98 15.69 6.49 -10.89
C LEU A 98 15.16 5.56 -11.99
N ASP A 99 13.85 5.35 -12.02
CA ASP A 99 13.17 4.49 -12.98
C ASP A 99 12.57 5.26 -14.18
N ASP A 100 12.23 4.52 -15.22
CA ASP A 100 11.72 5.10 -16.47
C ASP A 100 10.36 5.78 -16.33
N LYS A 101 9.48 5.31 -15.44
CA LYS A 101 8.21 6.01 -15.18
C LYS A 101 8.50 7.41 -14.69
N THR A 102 9.39 7.55 -13.71
CA THR A 102 9.79 8.84 -13.18
C THR A 102 10.45 9.73 -14.26
N ARG A 103 11.31 9.17 -15.13
CA ARG A 103 11.89 9.91 -16.26
C ARG A 103 10.84 10.43 -17.22
N TRP A 104 9.85 9.61 -17.59
CA TRP A 104 8.76 10.04 -18.46
C TRP A 104 7.92 11.15 -17.83
N LEU A 105 7.69 11.10 -16.52
CA LEU A 105 6.89 12.10 -15.80
C LEU A 105 7.59 13.46 -15.63
N PHE A 106 8.91 13.48 -15.47
CA PHE A 106 9.70 14.71 -15.24
C PHE A 106 10.50 15.18 -16.46
N GLY A 107 10.52 14.39 -17.54
CA GLY A 107 11.23 14.70 -18.77
C GLY A 107 12.76 14.68 -18.62
N ALA A 108 13.45 15.34 -19.56
CA ALA A 108 14.91 15.31 -19.66
C ALA A 108 15.67 15.83 -18.43
N GLY A 109 15.02 16.60 -17.56
CA GLY A 109 15.60 17.08 -16.31
C GLY A 109 15.65 16.04 -15.19
N ALA A 110 14.92 14.92 -15.31
CA ALA A 110 14.70 13.97 -14.22
C ALA A 110 15.99 13.45 -13.59
N ASP A 111 16.94 12.96 -14.40
CA ASP A 111 18.23 12.46 -13.90
C ASP A 111 19.03 13.57 -13.20
N THR A 112 19.03 14.79 -13.74
CA THR A 112 19.73 15.93 -13.11
C THR A 112 19.08 16.33 -11.79
N GLU A 113 17.76 16.32 -11.70
CA GLU A 113 17.02 16.62 -10.47
C GLU A 113 17.25 15.53 -9.41
N PHE A 114 17.20 14.26 -9.80
CA PHE A 114 17.45 13.14 -8.91
C PHE A 114 18.89 13.13 -8.40
N GLN A 115 19.88 13.37 -9.27
CA GLN A 115 21.28 13.39 -8.86
C GLN A 115 21.63 14.58 -7.96
N ARG A 116 20.95 15.72 -8.12
CA ARG A 116 21.11 16.89 -7.25
C ARG A 116 20.71 16.66 -5.79
N LEU A 117 19.82 15.71 -5.53
CA LEU A 117 19.48 15.33 -4.16
C LEU A 117 20.71 14.66 -3.55
N ALA A 118 21.20 15.22 -2.43
CA ALA A 118 22.40 14.72 -1.78
C ALA A 118 22.25 13.22 -1.46
N ALA A 119 23.28 12.44 -1.78
CA ALA A 119 23.35 11.01 -1.47
C ALA A 119 23.80 10.76 -0.02
N THR A 120 23.76 11.78 0.84
CA THR A 120 24.24 11.71 2.23
C THR A 120 23.59 10.55 2.98
N ASP A 121 24.14 10.22 4.16
CA ASP A 121 23.58 9.30 5.17
C ASP A 121 22.21 9.75 5.71
N ALA A 122 21.34 10.30 4.86
CA ALA A 122 19.93 10.54 5.07
C ALA A 122 19.25 9.20 5.31
N ARG A 123 19.39 8.72 6.54
CA ARG A 123 18.50 7.72 7.10
C ARG A 123 17.13 8.38 7.15
N LEU A 124 16.16 7.75 6.50
CA LEU A 124 14.76 8.13 6.68
C LEU A 124 14.49 8.24 8.19
N PRO A 125 13.97 9.37 8.69
CA PRO A 125 13.31 9.33 9.97
C PRO A 125 12.08 8.45 9.78
N ILE A 126 12.21 7.16 10.09
CA ILE A 126 11.11 6.22 9.88
C ILE A 126 10.01 6.64 10.80
N ARG A 127 8.89 7.02 10.19
CA ARG A 127 7.69 7.31 10.93
C ARG A 127 7.16 5.99 11.47
N GLN A 128 7.30 5.81 12.78
CA GLN A 128 6.95 4.55 13.44
C GLN A 128 5.45 4.40 13.71
N ALA A 129 4.66 5.46 13.56
CA ALA A 129 3.23 5.43 13.85
C ALA A 129 2.41 6.23 12.84
N PHE A 130 1.35 5.59 12.35
CA PHE A 130 0.32 6.17 11.50
C PHE A 130 -1.04 5.98 12.19
N PRO A 131 -1.34 6.73 13.27
CA PRO A 131 -2.49 6.46 14.13
C PRO A 131 -3.84 6.52 13.40
N ASP A 132 -4.00 7.44 12.44
CA ASP A 132 -5.24 7.55 11.65
C ASP A 132 -5.46 6.33 10.72
N GLY A 133 -4.36 5.74 10.22
CA GLY A 133 -4.41 4.53 9.41
C GLY A 133 -4.35 3.25 10.25
N GLY A 134 -3.94 3.38 11.52
CA GLY A 134 -3.72 2.29 12.47
C GLY A 134 -2.49 1.43 12.22
N TYR A 135 -1.50 1.90 11.46
CA TYR A 135 -0.27 1.12 11.23
C TYR A 135 0.86 1.58 12.14
N TYR A 136 1.56 0.61 12.72
CA TYR A 136 2.68 0.85 13.62
C TYR A 136 3.90 0.04 13.16
N ILE A 137 5.05 0.72 13.05
CA ILE A 137 6.31 0.14 12.60
C ILE A 137 7.21 0.03 13.84
N LEU A 138 7.57 -1.19 14.19
CA LEU A 138 8.34 -1.54 15.37
C LEU A 138 9.65 -2.21 14.96
N GLY A 139 10.67 -2.09 15.81
CA GLY A 139 11.96 -2.76 15.60
C GLY A 139 13.15 -1.84 15.75
N CYS A 140 14.27 -2.20 15.15
CA CYS A 140 15.57 -1.54 15.31
C CYS A 140 16.44 -1.65 14.05
N ASP A 141 17.52 -0.87 14.04
CA ASP A 141 18.56 -0.90 13.00
C ASP A 141 18.03 -0.76 11.57
N PHE A 142 16.96 0.01 11.43
CA PHE A 142 16.27 0.16 10.16
C PHE A 142 17.17 0.73 9.06
N GLU A 143 16.84 0.37 7.82
CA GLU A 143 17.60 0.68 6.60
C GLU A 143 19.03 0.14 6.61
N THR A 144 19.33 -0.87 7.42
CA THR A 144 20.62 -1.56 7.46
C THR A 144 20.47 -3.06 7.21
N GLU A 145 21.59 -3.75 7.00
CA GLU A 145 21.64 -5.22 6.86
C GLU A 145 21.21 -5.96 8.14
N ASN A 146 21.26 -5.29 9.30
CA ASN A 146 20.84 -5.84 10.59
C ASN A 146 19.40 -5.44 10.96
N GLU A 147 18.64 -4.86 10.04
CA GLU A 147 17.28 -4.38 10.30
C GLU A 147 16.39 -5.46 10.92
N ILE A 148 15.62 -5.09 11.94
CA ILE A 148 14.45 -5.83 12.38
C ILE A 148 13.26 -4.90 12.18
N ARG A 149 12.30 -5.28 11.33
CA ARG A 149 11.11 -4.47 11.04
C ARG A 149 9.86 -5.30 11.19
N MET A 150 9.01 -4.91 12.13
CA MET A 150 7.65 -5.40 12.26
C MET A 150 6.68 -4.31 11.84
N VAL A 151 5.68 -4.65 11.03
CA VAL A 151 4.56 -3.76 10.71
C VAL A 151 3.30 -4.37 11.28
N ALA A 152 2.66 -3.68 12.23
CA ALA A 152 1.45 -4.12 12.90
C ALA A 152 0.24 -3.30 12.46
N ASP A 153 -0.87 -3.98 12.16
CA ASP A 153 -2.17 -3.38 11.86
C ASP A 153 -3.03 -3.32 13.13
N ALA A 154 -3.29 -2.11 13.60
CA ALA A 154 -4.28 -1.80 14.63
C ALA A 154 -5.29 -0.75 14.12
N GLY A 155 -5.55 -0.77 12.81
CA GLY A 155 -6.49 0.10 12.14
C GLY A 155 -7.93 -0.39 12.18
N PRO A 156 -8.88 0.49 11.88
CA PRO A 156 -10.27 0.09 11.71
C PRO A 156 -10.41 -0.79 10.47
N LEU A 157 -11.31 -1.78 10.55
CA LEU A 157 -11.60 -2.70 9.47
C LEU A 157 -12.22 -1.98 8.25
N GLY A 158 -11.42 -1.75 7.22
CA GLY A 158 -11.83 -1.25 5.91
C GLY A 158 -12.69 0.03 5.91
N TYR A 159 -13.29 0.35 4.76
CA TYR A 159 -14.22 1.47 4.66
C TYR A 159 -15.62 1.05 5.14
N ARG A 160 -15.97 1.47 6.36
CA ARG A 160 -17.29 1.30 6.98
C ARG A 160 -17.76 -0.17 6.89
N THR A 161 -19.03 -0.39 6.56
CA THR A 161 -19.64 -1.72 6.50
C THR A 161 -19.23 -2.54 5.27
N ILE A 162 -18.65 -1.90 4.25
CA ILE A 162 -18.36 -2.58 2.98
C ILE A 162 -17.04 -3.34 3.08
N ALA A 163 -16.04 -2.75 3.76
CA ALA A 163 -14.70 -3.32 3.93
C ALA A 163 -14.18 -4.06 2.67
N ALA A 164 -14.38 -3.42 1.50
CA ALA A 164 -14.35 -4.12 0.21
C ALA A 164 -13.05 -4.91 -0.02
N HIS A 165 -11.93 -4.31 0.39
CA HIS A 165 -10.57 -4.85 0.24
C HIS A 165 -9.91 -5.22 1.58
N GLY A 166 -10.62 -5.05 2.70
CA GLY A 166 -10.12 -5.41 4.02
C GLY A 166 -10.25 -6.91 4.29
N HIS A 167 -9.33 -7.47 5.05
CA HIS A 167 -9.36 -8.86 5.53
C HIS A 167 -9.73 -8.87 7.01
N ALA A 168 -10.06 -10.02 7.59
CA ALA A 168 -10.36 -10.16 9.01
C ALA A 168 -9.06 -10.25 9.83
N ASP A 169 -8.24 -9.21 9.75
CA ASP A 169 -6.82 -9.17 10.09
C ASP A 169 -6.49 -8.17 11.21
N ALA A 170 -7.44 -7.87 12.10
CA ALA A 170 -7.16 -6.93 13.19
C ALA A 170 -6.01 -7.46 14.08
N LEU A 171 -5.09 -6.57 14.43
CA LEU A 171 -3.86 -6.88 15.17
C LEU A 171 -2.92 -7.84 14.43
N ALA A 172 -3.09 -8.03 13.12
CA ALA A 172 -2.14 -8.76 12.31
C ALA A 172 -0.81 -8.03 12.22
N PHE A 173 0.26 -8.80 12.00
CA PHE A 173 1.58 -8.23 11.78
C PHE A 173 2.38 -8.97 10.72
N THR A 174 3.36 -8.29 10.17
CA THR A 174 4.47 -8.87 9.39
C THR A 174 5.80 -8.61 10.08
N LEU A 175 6.81 -9.42 9.77
CA LEU A 175 8.17 -9.28 10.29
C LEU A 175 9.17 -9.54 9.17
N SER A 176 10.11 -8.59 9.00
CA SER A 176 11.29 -8.73 8.16
C SER A 176 12.56 -8.60 9.01
N VAL A 177 13.59 -9.39 8.67
CA VAL A 177 14.91 -9.37 9.32
C VAL A 177 15.97 -9.26 8.24
N GLY A 178 16.78 -8.20 8.29
CA GLY A 178 17.82 -7.89 7.30
C GLY A 178 17.29 -7.72 5.87
N GLY A 179 16.02 -7.33 5.71
CA GLY A 179 15.37 -7.26 4.41
C GLY A 179 14.89 -8.60 3.85
N MET A 180 14.85 -9.65 4.67
CA MET A 180 14.23 -10.94 4.37
C MET A 180 12.90 -11.07 5.11
N GLU A 181 11.82 -11.36 4.38
CA GLU A 181 10.50 -11.54 4.97
C GLU A 181 10.42 -12.86 5.76
N PHE A 182 10.11 -12.79 7.06
CA PHE A 182 9.99 -13.94 7.97
C PHE A 182 8.53 -14.30 8.26
N PHE A 183 7.75 -13.31 8.73
CA PHE A 183 6.30 -13.45 8.88
C PHE A 183 5.63 -12.55 7.85
N VAL A 184 4.88 -13.14 6.93
CA VAL A 184 4.23 -12.44 5.82
C VAL A 184 2.72 -12.46 5.96
N ASP A 185 2.09 -11.46 5.36
CA ASP A 185 0.67 -11.55 5.01
C ASP A 185 0.54 -12.43 3.75
N PRO A 186 -0.35 -13.43 3.73
CA PRO A 186 -0.48 -14.30 2.57
C PRO A 186 -1.15 -13.62 1.36
N GLY A 187 -1.67 -12.41 1.54
CA GLY A 187 -2.26 -11.59 0.51
C GLY A 187 -3.57 -12.15 -0.03
N THR A 188 -3.89 -11.76 -1.26
CA THR A 188 -5.22 -11.97 -1.83
C THR A 188 -5.48 -13.39 -2.32
N TYR A 189 -4.44 -14.09 -2.76
CA TYR A 189 -4.47 -15.38 -3.46
C TYR A 189 -5.37 -15.44 -4.71
N ALA A 190 -6.68 -15.37 -4.55
CA ALA A 190 -7.67 -15.38 -5.62
C ALA A 190 -8.61 -14.18 -5.46
N TYR A 191 -8.87 -13.47 -6.56
CA TYR A 191 -9.70 -12.27 -6.52
C TYR A 191 -11.18 -12.55 -6.82
N HIS A 192 -11.47 -13.19 -7.96
CA HIS A 192 -12.84 -13.43 -8.44
C HIS A 192 -13.27 -14.91 -8.43
N THR A 193 -12.32 -15.83 -8.27
CA THR A 193 -12.56 -17.26 -8.40
C THR A 193 -12.26 -17.96 -7.09
N GLN A 194 -12.50 -19.28 -7.05
CA GLN A 194 -12.09 -20.12 -5.92
C GLN A 194 -12.64 -19.66 -4.56
N GLY A 195 -13.97 -19.52 -4.49
CA GLY A 195 -14.68 -19.00 -3.31
C GLY A 195 -14.21 -19.55 -1.95
N PRO A 196 -13.96 -20.86 -1.77
CA PRO A 196 -13.40 -21.37 -0.52
C PRO A 196 -12.06 -20.76 -0.14
N TRP A 197 -11.13 -20.64 -1.09
CA TRP A 197 -9.82 -20.03 -0.86
C TRP A 197 -9.94 -18.53 -0.65
N ARG A 198 -10.76 -17.82 -1.44
CA ARG A 198 -11.06 -16.40 -1.22
C ARG A 198 -11.55 -16.14 0.21
N ARG A 199 -12.43 -16.99 0.74
CA ARG A 199 -12.89 -16.89 2.13
C ARG A 199 -11.79 -17.16 3.15
N TYR A 200 -10.93 -18.14 2.89
CA TYR A 200 -9.81 -18.46 3.76
C TYR A 200 -8.81 -17.30 3.86
N PHE A 201 -8.32 -16.80 2.72
CA PHE A 201 -7.30 -15.74 2.69
C PHE A 201 -7.81 -14.39 3.22
N ARG A 202 -9.11 -14.12 3.09
CA ARG A 202 -9.75 -12.95 3.74
C ARG A 202 -10.09 -13.17 5.21
N GLY A 203 -10.04 -14.41 5.71
CA GLY A 203 -10.40 -14.77 7.07
C GLY A 203 -9.22 -14.64 8.04
N THR A 204 -9.50 -14.62 9.33
CA THR A 204 -8.51 -14.46 10.41
C THR A 204 -7.56 -15.66 10.52
N ALA A 205 -7.91 -16.79 9.90
CA ALA A 205 -7.07 -17.97 9.89
C ALA A 205 -5.78 -17.82 9.06
N ALA A 206 -5.74 -16.87 8.12
CA ALA A 206 -4.67 -16.70 7.16
C ALA A 206 -3.54 -15.75 7.64
N PRO A 207 -3.80 -14.54 8.15
CA PRO A 207 -2.76 -13.63 8.60
C PRO A 207 -2.20 -13.98 9.99
N ASN A 208 -1.06 -13.40 10.36
CA ASN A 208 -0.43 -13.58 11.67
C ASN A 208 -1.18 -12.80 12.75
N THR A 209 -2.31 -13.34 13.22
CA THR A 209 -3.14 -12.78 14.28
C THR A 209 -3.79 -13.90 15.10
N VAL A 210 -4.72 -13.56 15.99
CA VAL A 210 -5.38 -14.48 16.92
C VAL A 210 -6.82 -14.76 16.51
N ARG A 211 -7.22 -16.04 16.60
CA ARG A 211 -8.64 -16.45 16.55
C ARG A 211 -9.13 -16.84 17.94
N VAL A 212 -10.38 -16.50 18.23
CA VAL A 212 -11.09 -16.97 19.42
C VAL A 212 -12.12 -18.00 18.98
N ASP A 213 -12.13 -19.17 19.59
CA ASP A 213 -13.02 -20.30 19.28
C ASP A 213 -13.01 -20.73 17.80
N GLY A 214 -11.86 -20.55 17.13
CA GLY A 214 -11.70 -20.87 15.70
C GLY A 214 -12.49 -19.95 14.75
N ARG A 215 -13.03 -18.83 15.23
CA ARG A 215 -13.84 -17.89 14.45
C ARG A 215 -13.03 -16.72 13.91
N ASP A 216 -13.51 -16.14 12.81
CA ASP A 216 -12.99 -14.89 12.27
C ASP A 216 -13.37 -13.70 13.16
N GLN A 217 -12.47 -12.72 13.25
CA GLN A 217 -12.65 -11.47 14.00
C GLN A 217 -13.72 -10.55 13.39
N SER A 218 -13.99 -10.71 12.10
CA SER A 218 -15.02 -9.97 11.39
C SER A 218 -15.73 -10.87 10.37
N ARG A 219 -16.91 -10.44 9.94
CA ARG A 219 -17.66 -11.10 8.87
C ARG A 219 -17.69 -10.16 7.68
N LEU A 220 -17.46 -10.70 6.50
CA LEU A 220 -17.70 -9.98 5.27
C LEU A 220 -19.19 -9.64 5.18
N ALA A 221 -19.51 -8.37 5.01
CA ALA A 221 -20.83 -7.97 4.58
C ALA A 221 -21.00 -8.48 3.15
N LEU A 222 -21.64 -9.65 3.01
CA LEU A 222 -22.08 -10.14 1.72
C LEU A 222 -23.12 -9.13 1.19
N THR A 223 -22.75 -8.30 0.22
CA THR A 223 -23.75 -7.70 -0.66
C THR A 223 -24.27 -8.78 -1.59
N THR A 224 -25.17 -9.62 -1.12
CA THR A 224 -26.17 -10.29 -1.97
C THR A 224 -27.34 -10.83 -1.14
N GLU A 225 -28.37 -10.00 -0.95
CA GLU A 225 -29.76 -10.47 -1.06
C GLU A 225 -30.53 -9.44 -1.90
N ILE A 226 -30.54 -9.61 -3.22
CA ILE A 226 -31.80 -9.37 -3.94
C ILE A 226 -32.58 -10.67 -3.79
N SER A 227 -33.25 -10.81 -2.64
CA SER A 227 -34.35 -11.75 -2.50
C SER A 227 -35.60 -11.03 -2.98
N VAL A 228 -35.95 -11.17 -4.26
CA VAL A 228 -37.35 -11.01 -4.65
C VAL A 228 -38.04 -12.35 -4.37
N ARG A 229 -38.36 -12.56 -3.09
CA ARG A 229 -39.47 -13.46 -2.73
C ARG A 229 -40.72 -12.61 -2.55
N THR A 230 -41.53 -12.56 -3.60
CA THR A 230 -42.99 -12.54 -3.41
C THR A 230 -43.56 -13.68 -4.22
N GLY A 231 -43.68 -14.84 -3.55
CA GLY A 231 -44.60 -15.86 -3.98
C GLY A 231 -46.02 -15.32 -3.80
N ALA A 232 -46.79 -15.30 -4.88
CA ALA A 232 -48.23 -15.32 -4.79
C ALA A 232 -48.68 -16.79 -4.86
N GLY A 233 -49.16 -17.30 -3.73
CA GLY A 233 -50.02 -18.49 -3.70
C GLY A 233 -51.39 -18.19 -4.34
N PRO A 234 -52.24 -19.21 -4.50
CA PRO A 234 -53.15 -19.35 -5.62
C PRO A 234 -54.40 -18.45 -5.52
N CYS A 235 -54.89 -17.97 -6.66
CA CYS A 235 -56.26 -17.49 -6.80
C CYS A 235 -57.12 -18.59 -7.43
N SER A 236 -58.11 -19.03 -6.67
CA SER A 236 -59.25 -19.82 -7.12
C SER A 236 -60.23 -18.97 -7.93
N ILE A 237 -60.61 -19.46 -9.11
CA ILE A 237 -61.99 -19.48 -9.65
C ILE A 237 -62.16 -20.82 -10.37
#